data_AF-A0A1B0DRC0-F1
#
_entry.id   AF-A0A1B0DRC0-F1
#
_cell.length_a   1.000
_cell.length_b   1.000
_cell.length_c   1.000
_cell.angle_alpha   90.00
_cell.angle_beta   90.00
_cell.angle_gamma   90.00
#
_symmetry.space_group_name_H-M   'P 1'
#
loop_
_entity.id
_entity.type
_entity.pdbx_description
1 polymer ?
#
loop_
_entity_poly.entity_id
_entity_poly.type
_entity_poly.pdbx_seq_one_letter_code
_entity_poly.pdbx_strand_id
1 'polypeptide(L)'
;MDRVMSRDSRRQQAQQLRKNKRADTMNKKRQLGTSEYAPFLVCLLPLEASIDPRSTLDMLEKCDPEALVYKNLSGITYLSVPRFKQRFSFIVPPVGRGNEFTALDYLKVADTTIFIVSANNPEGEIMDRWGSRIFQMAMAQGLPTPTFALQDLESIAPKKRIPMKSSIQKIVEKLIPDQKLVTLDTNSDALNLLRKIGAQKKNKLKNRMCRPHLYADKVEYSQEVLKVTGYLRGTPLDVNRLVYIPGLGDFQMAQIDVTTDPYPIDKRNMDQEIATKVFAVADEKLQTPSGPGKCLE
;
A
#
# COMPACT_ATOMS: atom_id res chain seq x y z
N MET A 1 -3.29 -26.31 40.28
CA MET A 1 -2.42 -27.49 40.09
C MET A 1 -1.89 -27.44 38.67
N ASP A 2 -0.62 -27.06 38.48
CA ASP A 2 0.03 -27.18 37.18
C ASP A 2 0.18 -28.67 36.86
N ARG A 3 -0.58 -29.16 35.86
CA ARG A 3 -0.43 -30.53 35.36
C ARG A 3 0.97 -30.64 34.76
N VAL A 4 1.86 -31.38 35.43
CA VAL A 4 3.18 -31.71 34.91
C VAL A 4 3.00 -32.54 33.63
N MET A 5 3.19 -31.90 32.48
CA MET A 5 3.01 -32.55 31.19
C MET A 5 4.18 -33.49 30.86
N SER A 6 3.83 -34.68 30.37
CA SER A 6 4.80 -35.62 29.81
C SER A 6 5.66 -34.95 28.72
N ARG A 7 6.89 -35.45 28.54
CA ARG A 7 7.82 -34.96 27.50
C ARG A 7 7.18 -35.01 26.11
N ASP A 8 6.40 -36.05 25.83
CA ASP A 8 5.72 -36.21 24.55
C ASP A 8 4.56 -35.24 24.39
N SER A 9 3.78 -35.00 25.45
CA SER A 9 2.72 -33.99 25.47
C SER A 9 3.29 -32.59 25.22
N ARG A 10 4.45 -32.25 25.82
CA ARG A 10 5.16 -30.99 25.55
C ARG A 10 5.60 -30.87 24.10
N ARG A 11 6.13 -31.95 23.51
CA ARG A 11 6.52 -31.98 22.10
C ARG A 11 5.33 -31.80 21.16
N GLN A 12 4.22 -32.50 21.41
CA GLN A 12 2.99 -32.40 20.62
C GLN A 12 2.39 -30.99 20.71
N GLN A 13 2.30 -30.42 21.91
CA GLN A 13 1.81 -29.06 22.11
C GLN A 13 2.66 -28.04 21.34
N ALA A 14 3.99 -28.17 21.38
CA ALA A 14 4.88 -27.29 20.63
C ALA A 14 4.69 -27.43 19.10
N GLN A 15 4.47 -28.64 18.60
CA GLN A 15 4.17 -28.87 17.18
C GLN A 15 2.82 -28.25 16.77
N GLN A 16 1.78 -28.43 17.59
CA GLN A 16 0.47 -27.84 17.35
C GLN A 16 0.54 -26.31 17.34
N LEU A 17 1.24 -25.72 18.30
CA LEU A 17 1.45 -24.27 18.36
C LEU A 17 2.17 -23.74 17.11
N ARG A 18 3.20 -24.45 16.64
CA ARG A 18 3.94 -24.09 15.42
C ARG A 18 3.05 -24.19 14.19
N LYS A 19 2.25 -25.26 14.07
CA LYS A 19 1.31 -25.47 12.97
C LYS A 19 0.28 -24.34 12.92
N ASN A 20 -0.31 -23.99 14.06
CA ASN A 20 -1.32 -22.93 14.17
C ASN A 20 -0.71 -21.57 13.81
N LYS A 21 0.43 -21.19 14.40
CA LYS A 21 1.11 -19.91 14.08
C LYS A 21 1.50 -19.80 12.60
N ARG A 22 1.90 -20.92 11.98
CA ARG A 22 2.23 -20.96 10.55
C ARG A 22 0.98 -20.77 9.70
N ALA A 23 -0.12 -21.44 10.03
CA ALA A 23 -1.40 -21.29 9.35
C ALA A 23 -1.92 -19.85 9.44
N ASP A 24 -1.89 -19.25 10.64
CA ASP A 24 -2.32 -17.85 10.84
C ASP A 24 -1.48 -16.86 10.03
N THR A 25 -0.17 -17.08 9.96
CA THR A 25 0.73 -16.24 9.18
C THR A 25 0.47 -16.38 7.68
N MET A 26 0.20 -17.60 7.21
CA MET A 26 -0.13 -17.86 5.81
C MET A 26 -1.48 -17.24 5.42
N ASN A 27 -2.50 -17.36 6.27
CA ASN A 27 -3.81 -16.75 6.05
C ASN A 27 -3.70 -15.22 5.96
N LYS A 28 -2.95 -14.59 6.87
CA LYS A 28 -2.69 -13.13 6.82
C LYS A 28 -1.99 -12.70 5.53
N LYS A 29 -1.09 -13.53 4.99
CA LYS A 29 -0.41 -13.23 3.72
C LYS A 29 -1.33 -13.41 2.51
N ARG A 30 -2.33 -14.28 2.57
CA ARG A 30 -3.31 -14.51 1.49
C ARG A 30 -4.34 -13.40 1.37
N GLN A 31 -4.62 -12.70 2.47
CA GLN A 31 -5.60 -11.61 2.56
C GLN A 31 -5.21 -10.30 1.84
N LEU A 32 -4.09 -10.26 1.12
CA LEU A 32 -3.64 -9.05 0.42
C LEU A 32 -2.88 -9.42 -0.85
N GLY A 33 -3.18 -8.71 -1.93
CA GLY A 33 -2.47 -8.80 -3.20
C GLY A 33 -2.67 -10.11 -3.96
N THR A 34 -3.67 -10.92 -3.63
CA THR A 34 -4.06 -12.14 -4.36
C THR A 34 -5.24 -11.86 -5.28
N SER A 35 -5.75 -12.87 -6.00
CA SER A 35 -6.85 -12.65 -6.97
C SER A 35 -8.16 -12.19 -6.33
N GLU A 36 -8.43 -12.64 -5.10
CA GLU A 36 -9.68 -12.37 -4.40
C GLU A 36 -9.62 -11.12 -3.51
N TYR A 37 -8.41 -10.60 -3.27
CA TYR A 37 -8.18 -9.51 -2.32
C TYR A 37 -7.61 -8.28 -3.03
N ALA A 38 -7.72 -7.14 -2.37
CA ALA A 38 -7.21 -5.87 -2.88
C ALA A 38 -5.73 -5.96 -3.28
N PRO A 39 -5.31 -5.29 -4.38
CA PRO A 39 -3.90 -5.24 -4.78
C PRO A 39 -3.05 -4.55 -3.72
N PHE A 40 -1.74 -4.82 -3.66
CA PHE A 40 -0.83 -4.09 -2.78
C PHE A 40 -0.78 -2.62 -3.20
N LEU A 41 -1.26 -1.70 -2.34
CA LEU A 41 -1.17 -0.27 -2.62
C LEU A 41 0.21 0.25 -2.29
N VAL A 42 0.94 0.67 -3.31
CA VAL A 42 2.32 1.11 -3.22
C VAL A 42 2.41 2.59 -3.61
N CYS A 43 2.86 3.42 -2.68
CA CYS A 43 3.11 4.83 -2.92
C CYS A 43 4.58 5.04 -3.30
N LEU A 44 4.81 5.64 -4.48
CA LEU A 44 6.14 6.01 -4.97
C LEU A 44 6.45 7.44 -4.52
N LEU A 45 7.29 7.61 -3.49
CA LEU A 45 7.65 8.92 -2.97
C LEU A 45 9.13 9.21 -3.27
N PRO A 46 9.46 10.14 -4.19
CA PRO A 46 10.83 10.58 -4.33
C PRO A 46 11.24 11.43 -3.13
N LEU A 47 12.48 11.25 -2.66
CA LEU A 47 13.05 12.04 -1.57
C LEU A 47 13.82 13.27 -2.06
N GLU A 48 13.77 13.52 -3.37
CA GLU A 48 14.41 14.67 -4.01
C GLU A 48 13.48 15.20 -5.09
N ALA A 49 13.47 16.53 -5.26
CA ALA A 49 12.59 17.17 -6.24
C ALA A 49 13.01 16.91 -7.70
N SER A 50 14.28 16.57 -7.95
CA SER A 50 14.82 16.30 -9.28
C SER A 50 14.41 14.93 -9.83
N ILE A 51 14.05 13.99 -8.96
CA ILE A 51 13.75 12.60 -9.31
C ILE A 51 12.35 12.53 -9.90
N ASP A 52 12.24 12.02 -11.13
CA ASP A 52 10.94 11.71 -11.73
C ASP A 52 10.44 10.32 -11.28
N PRO A 53 9.37 10.23 -10.47
CA PRO A 53 8.81 8.95 -10.05
C PRO A 53 8.18 8.15 -11.20
N ARG A 54 7.86 8.77 -12.33
CA ARG A 54 7.28 8.07 -13.49
C ARG A 54 8.31 7.18 -14.18
N SER A 55 9.57 7.59 -14.23
CA SER A 55 10.66 6.73 -14.71
C SER A 55 10.76 5.41 -13.93
N THR A 56 10.57 5.46 -12.61
CA THR A 56 10.53 4.29 -11.71
C THR A 56 9.34 3.40 -12.04
N LEU A 57 8.17 4.02 -12.27
CA LEU A 57 6.96 3.31 -12.63
C LEU A 57 7.11 2.59 -13.98
N ASP A 58 7.66 3.25 -14.99
CA ASP A 58 7.92 2.66 -16.31
C ASP A 58 8.88 1.46 -16.22
N MET A 59 9.89 1.51 -15.35
CA MET A 59 10.79 0.37 -15.11
C MET A 59 10.05 -0.80 -14.44
N LEU A 60 9.16 -0.51 -13.49
CA LEU A 60 8.34 -1.53 -12.82
C LEU A 60 7.31 -2.16 -13.77
N GLU A 61 6.75 -1.39 -14.70
CA GLU A 61 5.85 -1.89 -15.73
C GLU A 61 6.56 -2.85 -16.70
N LYS A 62 7.78 -2.52 -17.12
CA LYS A 62 8.55 -3.28 -18.12
C LYS A 62 9.37 -4.44 -17.54
N CYS A 63 9.34 -4.64 -16.23
CA CYS A 63 10.23 -5.61 -15.57
C CYS A 63 9.89 -7.07 -15.89
N ASP A 64 8.63 -7.39 -16.20
CA ASP A 64 8.15 -8.73 -16.52
C ASP A 64 7.34 -8.71 -17.82
N PRO A 65 7.77 -9.42 -18.89
CA PRO A 65 7.02 -9.45 -20.14
C PRO A 65 5.65 -10.14 -20.02
N GLU A 66 5.42 -10.97 -18.99
CA GLU A 66 4.13 -11.61 -18.77
C GLU A 66 3.18 -10.78 -17.90
N ALA A 67 3.65 -9.68 -17.30
CA ALA A 67 2.83 -8.86 -16.45
C ALA A 67 1.73 -8.14 -17.24
N LEU A 68 0.60 -7.95 -16.57
CA LEU A 68 -0.54 -7.20 -17.09
C LEU A 68 -0.55 -5.83 -16.43
N VAL A 69 -0.53 -4.79 -17.25
CA VAL A 69 -0.54 -3.39 -16.81
C VAL A 69 -1.87 -2.77 -17.20
N TYR A 70 -2.56 -2.18 -16.22
CA TYR A 70 -3.77 -1.40 -16.44
C TYR A 70 -3.56 0.00 -15.89
N LYS A 71 -3.75 1.01 -16.73
CA LYS A 71 -3.65 2.42 -16.34
C LYS A 71 -5.04 3.00 -16.24
N ASN A 72 -5.36 3.58 -15.09
CA ASN A 72 -6.61 4.27 -14.91
C ASN A 72 -6.43 5.80 -15.10
N LEU A 73 -7.51 6.47 -15.49
CA LEU A 73 -7.60 7.93 -15.66
C LEU A 73 -7.27 8.69 -14.38
N SER A 74 -7.52 8.09 -13.22
CA SER A 74 -7.20 8.65 -11.90
C SER A 74 -5.71 8.63 -11.55
N GLY A 75 -4.85 8.15 -12.46
CA GLY A 75 -3.39 8.11 -12.27
C GLY A 75 -2.88 6.90 -11.48
N ILE A 76 -3.74 5.92 -11.20
CA ILE A 76 -3.35 4.64 -10.60
C ILE A 76 -2.90 3.70 -11.70
N THR A 77 -1.77 3.02 -11.46
CA THR A 77 -1.30 1.96 -12.34
C THR A 77 -1.38 0.62 -11.63
N TYR A 78 -2.22 -0.27 -12.15
CA TYR A 78 -2.35 -1.64 -11.68
C TYR A 78 -1.38 -2.55 -12.43
N LEU A 79 -0.61 -3.32 -11.67
CA LEU A 79 0.35 -4.28 -12.18
C LEU A 79 0.01 -5.65 -11.60
N SER A 80 -0.48 -6.54 -12.44
CA SER A 80 -0.68 -7.95 -12.11
C SER A 80 0.53 -8.74 -12.59
N VAL A 81 1.21 -9.44 -11.67
CA VAL A 81 2.39 -10.26 -11.97
C VAL A 81 2.02 -11.75 -11.80
N PRO A 82 1.67 -12.46 -12.89
CA PRO A 82 1.23 -13.86 -12.82
C PRO A 82 2.26 -14.78 -12.20
N ARG A 83 3.56 -14.52 -12.45
CA ARG A 83 4.70 -15.27 -11.90
C ARG A 83 4.69 -15.35 -10.37
N PHE A 84 4.29 -14.27 -9.70
CA PHE A 84 4.19 -14.22 -8.25
C PHE A 84 2.77 -14.50 -7.75
N LYS A 85 1.79 -14.60 -8.67
CA LYS A 85 0.36 -14.61 -8.37
C LYS A 85 -0.03 -13.43 -7.48
N GLN A 86 0.59 -12.27 -7.74
CA GLN A 86 0.44 -11.06 -6.92
C GLN A 86 0.03 -9.86 -7.75
N ARG A 87 -0.73 -8.96 -7.13
CA ARG A 87 -1.20 -7.70 -7.72
C ARG A 87 -0.67 -6.52 -6.95
N PHE A 88 -0.27 -5.49 -7.69
CA PHE A 88 0.21 -4.23 -7.17
C PHE A 88 -0.60 -3.09 -7.79
N SER A 89 -0.79 -2.02 -7.04
CA SER A 89 -1.37 -0.78 -7.51
C SER A 89 -0.44 0.35 -7.09
N PHE A 90 0.13 1.05 -8.06
CA PHE A 90 1.07 2.14 -7.84
C PHE A 90 0.35 3.47 -7.88
N ILE A 91 0.66 4.30 -6.90
CA ILE A 91 0.23 5.70 -6.82
C ILE A 91 1.45 6.59 -6.72
N VAL A 92 1.40 7.71 -7.44
CA VAL A 92 2.44 8.74 -7.41
C VAL A 92 1.81 9.99 -6.81
N PRO A 93 2.22 10.42 -5.61
CA PRO A 93 1.75 11.67 -5.03
C PRO A 93 2.34 12.87 -5.81
N PRO A 94 1.65 14.02 -5.84
CA PRO A 94 2.23 15.23 -6.36
C PRO A 94 3.42 15.67 -5.51
N VAL A 95 4.54 15.96 -6.17
CA VAL A 95 5.79 16.38 -5.54
C VAL A 95 5.96 17.89 -5.65
N GLY A 96 6.78 18.47 -4.78
CA GLY A 96 7.06 19.91 -4.79
C GLY A 96 6.45 20.69 -3.62
N ARG A 97 6.83 21.97 -3.55
CA ARG A 97 6.50 22.85 -2.42
C ARG A 97 4.99 23.12 -2.35
N GLY A 98 4.40 22.90 -1.18
CA GLY A 98 2.96 23.07 -0.94
C GLY A 98 2.16 21.78 -1.03
N ASN A 99 2.73 20.72 -1.63
CA ASN A 99 2.07 19.43 -1.80
C ASN A 99 2.36 18.43 -0.67
N GLU A 100 3.04 18.85 0.40
CA GLU A 100 3.43 17.96 1.49
C GLU A 100 2.21 17.27 2.15
N PHE A 101 1.13 18.01 2.40
CA PHE A 101 -0.09 17.43 2.99
C PHE A 101 -0.79 16.46 2.04
N THR A 102 -0.82 16.78 0.74
CA THR A 102 -1.36 15.87 -0.27
C THR A 102 -0.53 14.59 -0.32
N ALA A 103 0.80 14.64 -0.28
CA ALA A 103 1.63 13.45 -0.22
C ALA A 103 1.36 12.59 1.03
N LEU A 104 1.15 13.22 2.20
CA LEU A 104 0.74 12.51 3.43
C LEU A 104 -0.62 11.82 3.29
N ASP A 105 -1.54 12.41 2.54
CA ASP A 105 -2.84 11.82 2.27
C ASP A 105 -2.78 10.58 1.37
N TYR A 106 -1.75 10.45 0.54
CA TYR A 106 -1.49 9.21 -0.21
C TYR A 106 -0.84 8.17 0.71
N LEU A 107 0.09 8.60 1.57
CA LEU A 107 0.79 7.74 2.51
C LEU A 107 -0.15 7.11 3.55
N LYS A 108 -1.15 7.84 4.06
CA LYS A 108 -2.09 7.29 5.06
C LYS A 108 -2.87 6.06 4.54
N VAL A 109 -3.11 5.98 3.23
CA VAL A 109 -3.88 4.91 2.58
C VAL A 109 -2.96 3.78 2.08
N ALA A 110 -1.72 4.09 1.68
CA ALA A 110 -0.79 3.13 1.10
C ALA A 110 -0.38 2.00 2.06
N ASP A 111 -0.23 0.78 1.55
CA ASP A 111 0.26 -0.35 2.33
C ASP A 111 1.79 -0.34 2.48
N THR A 112 2.46 0.11 1.43
CA THR A 112 3.91 0.20 1.31
C THR A 112 4.30 1.52 0.68
N THR A 113 5.37 2.12 1.20
CA THR A 113 5.95 3.34 0.64
C THR A 113 7.32 2.99 0.07
N ILE A 114 7.53 3.29 -1.20
CA ILE A 114 8.85 3.22 -1.83
C ILE A 114 9.43 4.62 -1.81
N PHE A 115 10.49 4.81 -1.03
CA PHE A 115 11.30 6.00 -1.10
C PHE A 115 12.30 5.86 -2.23
N ILE A 116 12.25 6.78 -3.18
CA ILE A 116 13.16 6.81 -4.32
C ILE A 116 14.29 7.78 -3.98
N VAL A 117 15.52 7.30 -4.11
CA VAL A 117 16.75 8.03 -3.84
C VAL A 117 17.64 7.92 -5.07
N SER A 118 18.25 9.02 -5.51
CA SER A 118 19.27 8.97 -6.56
C SER A 118 20.66 8.82 -5.94
N ALA A 119 21.51 8.02 -6.59
CA ALA A 119 22.93 7.95 -6.27
C ALA A 119 23.71 9.13 -6.85
N ASN A 120 23.16 9.82 -7.86
CA ASN A 120 23.83 10.88 -8.62
C ASN A 120 23.71 12.26 -7.96
N ASN A 121 23.71 12.32 -6.63
CA ASN A 121 23.59 13.59 -5.93
C ASN A 121 24.94 14.28 -5.73
N PRO A 122 25.12 15.52 -6.23
CA PRO A 122 26.38 16.24 -6.15
C PRO A 122 26.77 16.60 -4.71
N GLU A 123 25.80 16.72 -3.80
CA GLU A 123 26.02 17.10 -2.40
C GLU A 123 26.26 15.89 -1.47
N GLY A 124 26.15 14.66 -1.99
CA GLY A 124 26.30 13.44 -1.19
C GLY A 124 25.17 13.21 -0.16
N GLU A 125 24.13 14.02 -0.19
CA GLU A 125 22.92 13.86 0.61
C GLU A 125 21.91 12.93 -0.06
N ILE A 126 21.14 12.19 0.75
CA ILE A 126 20.10 11.26 0.27
C ILE A 126 18.80 11.98 -0.04
N MET A 127 18.57 13.13 0.61
CA MET A 127 17.30 13.83 0.61
C MET A 127 17.56 15.32 0.50
N ASP A 128 16.87 16.00 -0.39
CA ASP A 128 16.85 17.46 -0.41
C ASP A 128 16.05 17.99 0.79
N ARG A 129 16.07 19.31 1.03
CA ARG A 129 15.32 20.00 2.09
C ARG A 129 13.83 19.64 2.07
N TRP A 130 13.23 19.55 0.89
CA TRP A 130 11.83 19.12 0.74
C TRP A 130 11.64 17.65 1.14
N GLY A 131 12.52 16.76 0.67
CA GLY A 131 12.54 15.34 0.99
C GLY A 131 12.67 15.06 2.49
N SER A 132 13.60 15.76 3.14
CA SER A 132 13.80 15.70 4.58
C SER A 132 12.55 16.11 5.35
N ARG A 133 11.85 17.17 4.91
CA ARG A 133 10.60 17.64 5.52
C ARG A 133 9.48 16.61 5.38
N ILE A 134 9.20 16.13 4.16
CA ILE A 134 8.12 15.15 3.94
C ILE A 134 8.42 13.83 4.66
N PHE A 135 9.69 13.40 4.69
CA PHE A 135 10.10 12.20 5.41
C PHE A 135 9.85 12.32 6.92
N GLN A 136 10.22 13.46 7.54
CA GLN A 136 9.95 13.71 8.96
C GLN A 136 8.44 13.77 9.25
N MET A 137 7.66 14.41 8.39
CA MET A 137 6.20 14.47 8.54
C MET A 137 5.57 13.08 8.41
N ALA A 138 6.02 12.26 7.46
CA ALA A 138 5.55 10.89 7.26
C ALA A 138 5.92 9.98 8.44
N MET A 139 7.12 10.16 9.00
CA MET A 139 7.54 9.46 10.22
C MET A 139 6.65 9.82 11.42
N ALA A 140 6.31 11.11 11.59
CA ALA A 140 5.44 11.58 12.65
C ALA A 140 3.99 11.07 12.51
N GLN A 141 3.46 11.00 11.28
CA GLN A 141 2.12 10.48 11.00
C GLN A 141 1.99 8.97 11.25
N GLY A 142 3.10 8.24 11.12
CA GLY A 142 3.14 6.79 11.17
C GLY A 142 3.28 6.22 9.77
N LEU A 143 4.50 5.84 9.44
CA LEU A 143 4.87 5.43 8.10
C LEU A 143 4.31 4.04 7.74
N PRO A 144 3.73 3.87 6.53
CA PRO A 144 3.48 2.56 5.96
C PRO A 144 4.77 1.75 5.85
N THR A 145 4.68 0.50 5.40
CA THR A 145 5.87 -0.36 5.29
C THR A 145 6.92 0.33 4.39
N PRO A 146 8.07 0.79 4.90
CA PRO A 146 9.01 1.54 4.09
C PRO A 146 9.88 0.60 3.27
N THR A 147 10.26 1.04 2.09
CA THR A 147 11.27 0.38 1.24
C THR A 147 12.05 1.47 0.52
N PHE A 148 13.37 1.40 0.55
CA PHE A 148 14.21 2.36 -0.17
C PHE A 148 14.67 1.75 -1.50
N ALA A 149 14.46 2.49 -2.58
CA ALA A 149 14.92 2.20 -3.92
C ALA A 149 16.00 3.21 -4.31
N LEU A 150 17.18 2.72 -4.68
CA LEU A 150 18.30 3.51 -5.17
C LEU A 150 18.34 3.47 -6.69
N GLN A 151 18.32 4.63 -7.33
CA GLN A 151 18.47 4.81 -8.78
C GLN A 151 19.83 5.43 -9.11
N ASP A 152 20.16 5.42 -10.40
CA ASP A 152 21.34 6.05 -10.99
C ASP A 152 22.68 5.50 -10.49
N LEU A 153 22.72 4.28 -9.97
CA LEU A 153 23.99 3.70 -9.52
C LEU A 153 24.90 3.38 -10.72
N GLU A 154 24.31 3.10 -11.89
CA GLU A 154 25.06 2.87 -13.13
C GLU A 154 25.74 4.13 -13.67
N SER A 155 25.20 5.31 -13.37
CA SER A 155 25.80 6.60 -13.78
C SER A 155 27.16 6.87 -13.10
N ILE A 156 27.40 6.22 -11.95
CA ILE A 156 28.62 6.38 -11.17
C ILE A 156 29.71 5.43 -11.68
N ALA A 157 30.96 5.89 -11.65
CA ALA A 157 32.12 5.07 -11.99
C ALA A 157 32.13 3.73 -11.21
N PRO A 158 32.37 2.57 -11.88
CA PRO A 158 32.24 1.24 -11.26
C PRO A 158 32.98 1.06 -9.93
N LYS A 159 34.17 1.65 -9.80
CA LYS A 159 34.99 1.60 -8.57
C LYS A 159 34.33 2.30 -7.37
N LYS A 160 33.48 3.31 -7.62
CA LYS A 160 32.80 4.11 -6.58
C LYS A 160 31.39 3.62 -6.24
N ARG A 161 30.81 2.70 -7.03
CA ARG A 161 29.43 2.22 -6.83
C ARG A 161 29.23 1.52 -5.47
N ILE A 162 30.11 0.57 -5.14
CA ILE A 162 30.04 -0.20 -3.88
C ILE A 162 30.19 0.71 -2.64
N PRO A 163 31.21 1.59 -2.53
CA PRO A 163 31.33 2.46 -1.37
C PRO A 163 30.17 3.46 -1.28
N MET A 164 29.67 3.98 -2.40
CA MET A 164 28.49 4.86 -2.41
C MET A 164 27.25 4.15 -1.87
N LYS A 165 26.94 2.96 -2.40
CA LYS A 165 25.81 2.14 -1.94
C LYS A 165 25.92 1.81 -0.44
N SER A 166 27.12 1.50 0.05
CA SER A 166 27.36 1.24 1.48
C SER A 166 27.17 2.50 2.33
N SER A 167 27.61 3.66 1.84
CA SER A 167 27.39 4.94 2.53
C SER A 167 25.90 5.26 2.65
N ILE A 168 25.16 5.14 1.55
CA ILE A 168 23.71 5.37 1.51
C ILE A 168 22.98 4.38 2.43
N GLN A 169 23.36 3.10 2.40
CA GLN A 169 22.80 2.08 3.29
C GLN A 169 22.99 2.45 4.78
N LYS A 170 24.16 2.95 5.18
CA LYS A 170 24.41 3.37 6.57
C LYS A 170 23.51 4.52 7.01
N ILE A 171 23.27 5.48 6.12
CA ILE A 171 22.37 6.60 6.42
C ILE A 171 20.93 6.10 6.51
N VAL A 172 20.50 5.21 5.61
CA VAL A 172 19.17 4.59 5.66
C VAL A 172 18.96 3.80 6.95
N GLU A 173 19.95 3.03 7.40
CA GLU A 173 19.91 2.30 8.67
C GLU A 173 19.82 3.24 9.89
N LYS A 174 20.46 4.42 9.81
CA LYS A 174 20.34 5.47 10.84
C LYS A 174 18.94 6.09 10.86
N LEU A 175 18.28 6.23 9.71
CA LEU A 175 16.94 6.81 9.60
C LEU A 175 15.85 5.82 10.01
N ILE A 176 15.91 4.59 9.49
CA ILE A 176 14.96 3.51 9.81
C ILE A 176 15.75 2.22 10.05
N PRO A 177 15.81 1.74 11.30
CA PRO A 177 16.46 0.48 11.64
C PRO A 177 15.92 -0.71 10.83
N ASP A 178 16.79 -1.68 10.56
CA ASP A 178 16.49 -2.94 9.85
C ASP A 178 15.98 -2.80 8.40
N GLN A 179 16.07 -1.60 7.79
CA GLN A 179 15.71 -1.41 6.38
C GLN A 179 16.89 -1.62 5.44
N LYS A 180 16.67 -2.45 4.42
CA LYS A 180 17.63 -2.69 3.34
C LYS A 180 17.32 -1.84 2.12
N LEU A 181 18.34 -1.19 1.58
CA LEU A 181 18.33 -0.51 0.29
C LEU A 181 18.26 -1.53 -0.85
N VAL A 182 17.39 -1.28 -1.82
CA VAL A 182 17.24 -2.08 -3.05
C VAL A 182 17.72 -1.21 -4.20
N THR A 183 18.59 -1.72 -5.07
CA THR A 183 18.95 -1.01 -6.31
C THR A 183 17.80 -1.10 -7.30
N LEU A 184 17.68 -0.13 -8.19
CA LEU A 184 16.62 -0.05 -9.19
C LEU A 184 17.19 0.54 -10.49
N ASP A 185 18.18 -0.16 -11.06
CA ASP A 185 18.78 0.20 -12.35
C ASP A 185 18.41 -0.81 -13.45
N THR A 186 18.18 -2.07 -13.07
CA THR A 186 17.93 -3.18 -14.01
C THR A 186 16.53 -3.79 -13.85
N ASN A 187 16.02 -4.46 -14.89
CA ASN A 187 14.74 -5.18 -14.82
C ASN A 187 14.74 -6.29 -13.76
N SER A 188 15.89 -6.95 -13.55
CA SER A 188 16.05 -7.94 -12.47
C SER A 188 15.90 -7.31 -11.09
N ASP A 189 16.39 -6.09 -10.92
CA ASP A 189 16.29 -5.33 -9.68
C ASP A 189 14.85 -4.89 -9.41
N ALA A 190 14.13 -4.44 -10.43
CA ALA A 190 12.70 -4.15 -10.35
C ALA A 190 11.88 -5.39 -9.93
N LEU A 191 12.18 -6.57 -10.51
CA LEU A 191 11.56 -7.84 -10.09
C LEU A 191 11.90 -8.20 -8.63
N ASN A 192 13.13 -7.96 -8.20
CA ASN A 192 13.55 -8.18 -6.81
C ASN A 192 12.79 -7.25 -5.85
N LEU A 193 12.57 -5.99 -6.26
CA LEU A 193 11.80 -5.01 -5.52
C LEU A 193 10.34 -5.44 -5.38
N LEU A 194 9.67 -5.84 -6.47
CA LEU A 194 8.29 -6.36 -6.45
C LEU A 194 8.17 -7.59 -5.53
N ARG A 195 9.10 -8.54 -5.65
CA ARG A 195 9.13 -9.73 -4.79
C ARG A 195 9.29 -9.36 -3.32
N LYS A 196 10.17 -8.39 -3.02
CA LYS A 196 10.37 -7.89 -1.65
C LYS A 196 9.06 -7.29 -1.12
N ILE A 197 8.40 -6.42 -1.90
CA ILE A 197 7.12 -5.81 -1.51
C ILE A 197 6.07 -6.89 -1.23
N GLY A 198 5.92 -7.88 -2.10
CA GLY A 198 4.94 -8.95 -1.93
C GLY A 198 5.23 -9.90 -0.75
N ALA A 199 6.50 -10.12 -0.41
CA ALA A 199 6.90 -11.08 0.62
C ALA A 199 7.13 -10.44 2.01
N GLN A 200 7.38 -9.14 2.06
CA GLN A 200 7.75 -8.40 3.28
C GLN A 200 6.61 -8.38 4.30
N LYS A 201 6.99 -8.49 5.58
CA LYS A 201 6.07 -8.26 6.70
C LYS A 201 5.66 -6.79 6.70
N LYS A 202 4.35 -6.55 6.57
CA LYS A 202 3.81 -5.19 6.57
C LYS A 202 3.76 -4.60 7.97
N ASN A 203 4.01 -3.29 8.05
CA ASN A 203 3.80 -2.51 9.25
C ASN A 203 2.30 -2.41 9.53
N LYS A 204 1.93 -2.61 10.80
CA LYS A 204 0.54 -2.55 11.24
C LYS A 204 0.26 -1.20 11.87
N LEU A 205 -0.30 -0.28 11.09
CA LEU A 205 -0.80 0.99 11.60
C LEU A 205 -2.18 0.75 12.21
N LYS A 206 -2.30 0.85 13.54
CA LYS A 206 -3.56 0.57 14.27
C LYS A 206 -4.73 1.37 13.72
N ASN A 207 -4.52 2.67 13.45
CA ASN A 207 -5.56 3.57 12.95
C ASN A 207 -6.14 3.08 11.61
N ARG A 208 -5.28 2.54 10.72
CA ARG A 208 -5.67 2.02 9.41
C ARG A 208 -6.30 0.64 9.49
N MET A 209 -5.82 -0.22 10.39
CA MET A 209 -6.33 -1.59 10.53
C MET A 209 -7.69 -1.67 11.22
N CYS A 210 -8.01 -0.70 12.08
CA CYS A 210 -9.27 -0.69 12.86
C CYS A 210 -10.41 0.04 12.16
N ARG A 211 -10.20 0.63 10.97
CA ARG A 211 -11.22 1.39 10.24
C ARG A 211 -11.27 0.94 8.77
N PRO A 212 -12.47 0.89 8.17
CA PRO A 212 -12.58 0.68 6.74
C PRO A 212 -12.02 1.91 6.03
N HIS A 213 -11.23 1.69 4.98
CA HIS A 213 -10.70 2.76 4.15
C HIS A 213 -10.60 2.28 2.71
N LEU A 214 -10.65 3.23 1.79
CA LEU A 214 -10.68 2.97 0.35
C LEU A 214 -9.89 4.07 -0.35
N TYR A 215 -9.15 3.68 -1.39
CA TYR A 215 -8.57 4.63 -2.34
C TYR A 215 -9.48 4.65 -3.57
N ALA A 216 -9.95 5.83 -3.96
CA ALA A 216 -10.90 5.98 -5.05
C ALA A 216 -10.20 5.72 -6.40
N ASP A 217 -10.68 4.70 -7.11
CA ASP A 217 -10.27 4.39 -8.47
C ASP A 217 -11.11 5.17 -9.47
N LYS A 218 -12.44 5.15 -9.33
CA LYS A 218 -13.37 5.91 -10.15
C LYS A 218 -14.25 6.76 -9.26
N VAL A 219 -14.47 8.01 -9.67
CA VAL A 219 -15.38 8.93 -8.99
C VAL A 219 -16.36 9.46 -10.02
N GLU A 220 -17.65 9.23 -9.80
CA GLU A 220 -18.73 9.76 -10.61
C GLU A 220 -19.70 10.52 -9.70
N TYR A 221 -20.18 11.66 -10.17
CA TYR A 221 -21.17 12.45 -9.45
C TYR A 221 -22.43 12.56 -10.31
N SER A 222 -23.55 12.09 -9.78
CA SER A 222 -24.84 12.11 -10.48
C SER A 222 -25.97 12.31 -9.48
N GLN A 223 -26.91 13.22 -9.79
CA GLN A 223 -28.13 13.43 -9.01
C GLN A 223 -27.85 13.59 -7.50
N GLU A 224 -26.88 14.43 -7.15
CA GLU A 224 -26.45 14.69 -5.76
C GLU A 224 -25.79 13.51 -5.03
N VAL A 225 -25.63 12.36 -5.68
CA VAL A 225 -24.97 11.18 -5.14
C VAL A 225 -23.56 11.05 -5.72
N LEU A 226 -22.58 10.93 -4.83
CA LEU A 226 -21.19 10.63 -5.17
C LEU A 226 -20.98 9.10 -5.20
N LYS A 227 -20.73 8.55 -6.39
CA LYS A 227 -20.35 7.15 -6.58
C LYS A 227 -18.84 7.04 -6.57
N VAL A 228 -18.31 6.34 -5.57
CA VAL A 228 -16.89 6.08 -5.42
C VAL A 228 -16.63 4.59 -5.57
N THR A 229 -15.87 4.22 -6.60
CA THR A 229 -15.45 2.84 -6.84
C THR A 229 -14.00 2.68 -6.42
N GLY A 230 -13.68 1.58 -5.72
CA GLY A 230 -12.32 1.24 -5.35
C GLY A 230 -12.26 -0.02 -4.50
N TYR A 231 -11.05 -0.38 -4.08
CA TYR A 231 -10.85 -1.58 -3.27
C TYR A 231 -10.96 -1.24 -1.78
N LEU A 232 -11.88 -1.92 -1.09
CA LEU A 232 -12.03 -1.82 0.36
C LEU A 232 -10.85 -2.48 1.08
N ARG A 233 -10.33 -1.80 2.11
CA ARG A 233 -9.21 -2.25 2.94
C ARG A 233 -9.52 -2.07 4.42
N GLY A 234 -8.86 -2.86 5.26
CA GLY A 234 -9.00 -2.79 6.73
C GLY A 234 -10.14 -3.67 7.23
N THR A 235 -11.14 -3.07 7.88
CA THR A 235 -12.33 -3.76 8.40
C THR A 235 -13.46 -3.77 7.37
N PRO A 236 -14.48 -4.64 7.54
CA PRO A 236 -15.70 -4.55 6.74
C PRO A 236 -16.35 -3.17 6.83
N LEU A 237 -16.92 -2.71 5.71
CA LEU A 237 -17.67 -1.46 5.62
C LEU A 237 -19.14 -1.73 5.96
N ASP A 238 -19.75 -0.79 6.68
CA ASP A 238 -21.14 -0.87 7.15
C ASP A 238 -21.89 0.35 6.61
N VAL A 239 -22.96 0.12 5.84
CA VAL A 239 -23.72 1.16 5.12
C VAL A 239 -24.30 2.20 6.09
N ASN A 240 -24.65 1.78 7.30
CA ASN A 240 -25.32 2.65 8.27
C ASN A 240 -24.34 3.58 9.00
N ARG A 241 -23.02 3.43 8.79
CA ARG A 241 -22.01 4.29 9.41
C ARG A 241 -21.65 5.47 8.50
N LEU A 242 -21.24 6.57 9.15
CA LEU A 242 -20.71 7.74 8.47
C LEU A 242 -19.39 7.43 7.76
N VAL A 243 -19.21 8.05 6.59
CA VAL A 243 -17.96 8.05 5.84
C VAL A 243 -17.36 9.44 5.88
N TYR A 244 -16.09 9.51 6.27
CA TYR A 244 -15.31 10.72 6.22
C TYR A 244 -14.54 10.80 4.91
N ILE A 245 -14.75 11.88 4.15
CA ILE A 245 -13.96 12.19 2.96
C ILE A 245 -12.96 13.29 3.33
N PRO A 246 -11.63 13.04 3.23
CA PRO A 246 -10.63 14.03 3.54
C PRO A 246 -10.84 15.33 2.76
N GLY A 247 -10.93 16.45 3.47
CA GLY A 247 -11.15 17.78 2.89
C GLY A 247 -12.62 18.17 2.67
N LEU A 248 -13.57 17.23 2.68
CA LEU A 248 -15.00 17.51 2.48
C LEU A 248 -15.85 17.33 3.74
N GLY A 249 -15.47 16.40 4.64
CA GLY A 249 -16.19 16.17 5.89
C GLY A 249 -16.87 14.80 5.96
N ASP A 250 -17.85 14.69 6.85
CA ASP A 250 -18.60 13.46 7.12
C ASP A 250 -19.89 13.39 6.30
N PHE A 251 -20.16 12.24 5.69
CA PHE A 251 -21.33 11.98 4.85
C PHE A 251 -22.00 10.65 5.21
N GLN A 252 -23.30 10.55 4.98
CA GLN A 252 -24.03 9.28 5.07
C GLN A 252 -23.95 8.52 3.74
N MET A 253 -23.83 7.19 3.81
CA MET A 253 -23.89 6.33 2.63
C MET A 253 -25.33 5.92 2.35
N ALA A 254 -25.72 5.89 1.08
CA ALA A 254 -27.03 5.37 0.68
C ALA A 254 -27.00 3.86 0.36
N GLN A 255 -25.90 3.39 -0.25
CA GLN A 255 -25.83 2.03 -0.82
C GLN A 255 -24.38 1.59 -0.97
N ILE A 256 -24.14 0.28 -0.85
CA ILE A 256 -22.89 -0.38 -1.21
C ILE A 256 -23.18 -1.37 -2.34
N ASP A 257 -22.44 -1.21 -3.42
CA ASP A 257 -22.45 -2.11 -4.57
C ASP A 257 -21.14 -2.89 -4.65
N VAL A 258 -21.23 -4.16 -5.04
CA VAL A 258 -20.10 -5.02 -5.32
C VAL A 258 -19.98 -5.18 -6.84
N THR A 259 -18.89 -4.66 -7.37
CA THR A 259 -18.50 -4.80 -8.77
C THR A 259 -17.58 -6.01 -8.94
N THR A 260 -17.67 -6.70 -10.07
CA THR A 260 -16.61 -7.62 -10.47
C THR A 260 -15.30 -6.87 -10.69
N ASP A 261 -14.19 -7.56 -10.46
CA ASP A 261 -12.86 -6.95 -10.47
C ASP A 261 -12.43 -6.55 -11.90
N PRO A 262 -12.19 -5.26 -12.17
CA PRO A 262 -11.83 -4.81 -13.52
C PRO A 262 -10.40 -5.18 -13.93
N TYR A 263 -9.53 -5.54 -12.97
CA TYR A 263 -8.10 -5.75 -13.23
C TYR A 263 -7.60 -7.15 -12.79
N PRO A 264 -8.10 -8.25 -13.40
CA PRO A 264 -7.78 -9.61 -12.97
C PRO A 264 -6.27 -9.94 -13.08
N ILE A 265 -5.84 -10.94 -12.31
CA ILE A 265 -4.47 -11.49 -12.39
C ILE A 265 -4.28 -12.32 -13.65
N ASP A 266 -5.28 -13.15 -13.95
CA ASP A 266 -5.21 -14.11 -15.04
C ASP A 266 -5.81 -13.52 -16.32
N LYS A 267 -5.06 -13.65 -17.42
CA LYS A 267 -5.46 -13.19 -18.76
C LYS A 267 -6.82 -13.75 -19.20
N ARG A 268 -7.19 -14.95 -18.75
CA ARG A 268 -8.45 -15.62 -19.11
C ARG A 268 -9.69 -14.91 -18.55
N ASN A 269 -9.53 -14.11 -17.51
CA ASN A 269 -10.64 -13.42 -16.86
C ASN A 269 -10.80 -11.98 -17.38
N MET A 270 -9.99 -11.56 -18.36
CA MET A 270 -10.04 -10.21 -18.94
C MET A 270 -11.37 -9.91 -19.63
N ASP A 271 -11.99 -10.90 -20.27
CA ASP A 271 -13.22 -10.73 -21.04
C ASP A 271 -14.49 -10.89 -20.19
N GLN A 272 -14.36 -10.96 -18.86
CA GLN A 272 -15.52 -11.04 -17.98
C GLN A 272 -16.24 -9.69 -17.95
N GLU A 273 -17.54 -9.70 -18.18
CA GLU A 273 -18.36 -8.49 -18.07
C GLU A 273 -18.29 -7.90 -16.66
N ILE A 274 -18.11 -6.58 -16.59
CA ILE A 274 -18.10 -5.85 -15.31
C ILE A 274 -19.53 -5.75 -14.80
N ALA A 275 -19.94 -6.72 -13.99
CA ALA A 275 -21.26 -6.75 -13.38
C ALA A 275 -21.24 -6.05 -12.01
N THR A 276 -22.22 -5.20 -11.78
CA THR A 276 -22.42 -4.53 -10.48
C THR A 276 -23.64 -5.14 -9.81
N LYS A 277 -23.49 -5.59 -8.56
CA LYS A 277 -24.58 -6.15 -7.76
C LYS A 277 -24.75 -5.34 -6.49
N VAL A 278 -25.99 -5.04 -6.13
CA VAL A 278 -26.30 -4.38 -4.87
C VAL A 278 -26.00 -5.33 -3.72
N PHE A 279 -25.14 -4.89 -2.80
CA PHE A 279 -24.78 -5.68 -1.63
C PHE A 279 -25.61 -5.29 -0.41
N ALA A 280 -25.74 -3.99 -0.16
CA ALA A 280 -26.52 -3.49 0.96
C ALA A 280 -27.01 -2.07 0.67
N VAL A 281 -28.24 -1.77 1.11
CA VAL A 281 -28.87 -0.45 1.04
C VAL A 281 -29.01 0.07 2.47
N ALA A 282 -28.91 1.38 2.63
CA ALA A 282 -29.04 2.03 3.92
C ALA A 282 -30.44 1.88 4.50
N ASP A 283 -30.51 1.65 5.81
CA ASP A 283 -31.76 1.73 6.56
C ASP A 283 -31.86 3.10 7.22
N GLU A 284 -32.80 3.94 6.74
CA GLU A 284 -32.97 5.32 7.24
C GLU A 284 -33.16 5.39 8.77
N LYS A 285 -33.80 4.37 9.37
CA LYS A 285 -34.04 4.28 10.82
C LYS A 285 -32.77 4.08 11.66
N LEU A 286 -31.74 3.46 11.08
CA LEU A 286 -30.46 3.22 11.74
C LEU A 286 -29.48 4.39 11.53
N GLN A 287 -29.73 5.23 10.52
CA GLN A 287 -28.89 6.37 10.17
C GLN A 287 -29.30 7.67 10.85
N THR A 288 -30.57 7.81 11.25
CA THR A 288 -30.97 8.91 12.12
C THR A 288 -30.32 8.72 13.49
N PRO A 289 -29.58 9.70 14.04
CA PRO A 289 -29.22 9.66 15.44
C PRO A 289 -30.53 9.54 16.21
N SER A 290 -30.67 8.50 17.03
CA SER A 290 -31.69 8.49 18.07
C SER A 290 -31.64 9.86 18.74
N GLY A 291 -32.78 10.57 18.77
CA GLY A 291 -32.89 11.94 19.30
C GLY A 291 -32.23 12.11 20.67
N PRO A 292 -32.04 13.37 21.13
CA PRO A 292 -31.14 13.71 22.24
C PRO A 292 -31.29 12.71 23.36
N GLY A 293 -30.24 11.89 23.54
CA GLY A 293 -30.22 10.86 24.56
C GLY A 293 -30.58 11.52 25.88
N LYS A 294 -31.67 11.06 26.50
CA LYS A 294 -32.00 11.41 27.87
C LYS A 294 -30.74 11.25 28.70
N CYS A 295 -30.22 12.36 29.22
CA CYS A 295 -29.28 12.32 30.33
C CYS A 295 -29.93 11.43 31.39
N LEU A 296 -29.31 10.30 31.68
CA LEU A 296 -29.63 9.51 32.85
C LEU A 296 -29.30 10.40 34.05
N GLU A 297 -30.33 10.78 34.80
CA GLU A 297 -30.24 11.35 36.15
C GLU A 297 -29.60 10.35 37.12
#